data_AF-A0E874-F1
#
_entry.id   AF-A0E874-F1
#
_cell.length_a   1.000
_cell.length_b   1.000
_cell.length_c   1.000
_cell.angle_alpha   90.00
_cell.angle_beta   90.00
_cell.angle_gamma   90.00
#
_symmetry.space_group_name_H-M   'P 1'
#
loop_
_entity.id
_entity.type
_entity.pdbx_description
1 polymer ?
#
loop_
_entity_poly.entity_id
_entity_poly.type
_entity_poly.pdbx_seq_one_letter_code
_entity_poly.pdbx_strand_id
1 'polypeptide(L)'
;MKSTDLQSQNQVSWLLNLVGKFSTKDLQGQNLKEIGEDYVKKISQIAQLQSGFIFSYDIQKQEFEEKLFHIYPNILICQSDKTYTHLILSNCTLQKEQIQYKEAKTYGFIISNNFGNTYLFFSQFIQYRNWYKLMKQYCKLNDFFGKYKLTDRMLPGVYQCYKKTV
;
A
#
# COMPACT_ATOMS: atom_id res chain seq x y z
N MET A 1 -9.17 20.10 -28.02
CA MET A 1 -8.53 19.48 -26.84
C MET A 1 -9.63 18.86 -25.98
N LYS A 2 -9.84 17.54 -26.09
CA LYS A 2 -10.91 16.85 -25.38
C LYS A 2 -10.33 16.13 -24.15
N SER A 3 -10.78 16.57 -22.99
CA SER A 3 -10.96 15.85 -21.73
C SER A 3 -11.02 14.30 -21.84
N THR A 4 -9.86 13.63 -21.96
CA THR A 4 -9.78 12.16 -21.90
C THR A 4 -9.19 11.64 -20.58
N ASP A 5 -8.57 12.48 -19.76
CA ASP A 5 -7.85 12.00 -18.57
C ASP A 5 -8.76 11.81 -17.35
N LEU A 6 -9.85 12.59 -17.24
CA LEU A 6 -10.80 12.54 -16.12
C LEU A 6 -11.75 11.32 -16.12
N GLN A 7 -11.93 10.63 -17.24
CA GLN A 7 -12.84 9.48 -17.31
C GLN A 7 -12.23 8.17 -16.81
N SER A 8 -10.90 8.07 -16.74
CA SER A 8 -10.21 6.84 -16.33
C SER A 8 -10.17 6.65 -14.80
N GLN A 9 -10.06 7.74 -14.03
CA GLN A 9 -9.98 7.69 -12.56
C GLN A 9 -11.26 7.17 -11.91
N ASN A 10 -12.43 7.52 -12.44
CA ASN A 10 -13.69 7.03 -11.89
C ASN A 10 -13.94 5.54 -12.13
N GLN A 11 -13.23 4.89 -13.08
CA GLN A 11 -13.56 3.52 -13.46
C GLN A 11 -13.25 2.45 -12.40
N VAL A 12 -12.27 2.71 -11.54
CA VAL A 12 -11.85 1.71 -10.54
C VAL A 12 -12.67 1.82 -9.26
N SER A 13 -12.94 3.03 -8.75
CA SER A 13 -13.75 3.18 -7.53
C SER A 13 -15.14 2.54 -7.66
N TRP A 14 -15.86 2.79 -8.77
CA TRP A 14 -17.17 2.14 -8.98
C TRP A 14 -17.07 0.62 -8.99
N LEU A 15 -16.02 0.07 -9.64
CA LEU A 15 -15.81 -1.36 -9.76
C LEU A 15 -15.55 -1.99 -8.38
N LEU A 16 -14.72 -1.35 -7.57
CA LEU A 16 -14.38 -1.84 -6.23
C LEU A 16 -15.57 -1.82 -5.27
N ASN A 17 -16.38 -0.76 -5.33
CA ASN A 17 -17.54 -0.59 -4.45
C ASN A 17 -18.73 -1.48 -4.84
N LEU A 18 -18.83 -1.89 -6.11
CA LEU A 18 -19.93 -2.74 -6.60
C LEU A 18 -19.71 -4.25 -6.42
N VAL A 19 -18.45 -4.70 -6.39
CA VAL A 19 -18.16 -6.13 -6.59
C VAL A 19 -18.46 -6.99 -5.35
N GLY A 20 -18.76 -6.41 -4.18
CA GLY A 20 -19.23 -7.14 -2.99
C GLY A 20 -18.34 -8.33 -2.58
N LYS A 21 -17.10 -8.37 -3.08
CA LYS A 21 -16.19 -9.52 -3.00
C LYS A 21 -15.48 -9.60 -1.66
N PHE A 22 -15.38 -8.48 -0.95
CA PHE A 22 -14.79 -8.42 0.37
C PHE A 22 -15.90 -8.41 1.41
N SER A 23 -15.79 -9.27 2.42
CA SER A 23 -16.71 -9.20 3.53
C SER A 23 -16.47 -7.92 4.32
N THR A 24 -17.52 -7.33 4.88
CA THR A 24 -17.42 -6.13 5.73
C THR A 24 -16.44 -6.35 6.88
N LYS A 25 -16.40 -7.57 7.43
CA LYS A 25 -15.48 -7.96 8.50
C LYS A 25 -14.01 -7.87 8.06
N ASP A 26 -13.70 -8.26 6.83
CA ASP A 26 -12.33 -8.19 6.31
C ASP A 26 -11.92 -6.75 6.02
N LEU A 27 -12.85 -5.93 5.52
CA LEU A 27 -12.63 -4.51 5.21
C LEU A 27 -12.43 -3.65 6.47
N GLN A 28 -13.07 -4.01 7.58
CA GLN A 28 -12.92 -3.31 8.86
C GLN A 28 -11.59 -3.62 9.57
N GLY A 29 -10.97 -4.76 9.29
CA GLY A 29 -9.70 -5.15 9.89
C GLY A 29 -8.51 -4.46 9.23
N GLN A 30 -8.32 -3.15 9.42
CA GLN A 30 -7.20 -2.41 8.82
C GLN A 30 -5.91 -2.51 9.65
N ASN A 31 -4.78 -2.77 8.97
CA ASN A 31 -3.47 -2.89 9.61
C ASN A 31 -2.61 -1.61 9.55
N LEU A 32 -3.05 -0.57 8.86
CA LEU A 32 -2.42 0.75 8.89
C LEU A 32 -2.55 1.37 10.29
N LYS A 33 -1.46 1.96 10.79
CA LYS A 33 -1.40 2.62 12.10
C LYS A 33 -1.06 4.09 11.95
N GLU A 34 -1.79 4.95 12.63
CA GLU A 34 -1.52 6.39 12.67
C GLU A 34 -0.10 6.68 13.18
N ILE A 35 0.50 7.72 12.63
CA ILE A 35 1.81 8.25 13.02
C ILE A 35 1.72 9.75 13.21
N GLY A 36 2.41 10.25 14.24
CA GLY A 36 2.49 11.67 14.52
C GLY A 36 3.41 12.41 13.55
N GLU A 37 3.25 13.73 13.48
CA GLU A 37 3.99 14.61 12.57
C GLU A 37 5.51 14.48 12.70
N ASP A 38 6.04 14.31 13.91
CA ASP A 38 7.48 14.16 14.14
C ASP A 38 8.05 12.90 13.48
N TYR A 39 7.26 11.84 13.42
CA TYR A 39 7.63 10.59 12.76
C TYR A 39 7.65 10.79 11.23
N VAL A 40 6.65 11.49 10.71
CA VAL A 40 6.56 11.86 9.28
C VAL A 40 7.77 12.71 8.87
N LYS A 41 8.14 13.72 9.68
CA LYS A 41 9.33 14.56 9.45
C LYS A 41 10.60 13.72 9.36
N LYS A 42 10.80 12.78 10.28
CA LYS A 42 11.97 11.89 10.26
C LYS A 42 11.98 10.97 9.04
N ILE A 43 10.84 10.38 8.67
CA ILE A 43 10.78 9.53 7.47
C ILE A 43 11.01 10.33 6.20
N SER A 44 10.54 11.58 6.12
CA SER A 44 10.73 12.42 4.94
C SER A 44 12.20 12.72 4.62
N GLN A 45 13.11 12.50 5.57
CA GLN A 45 14.56 12.60 5.38
C GLN A 45 15.16 11.37 4.68
N ILE A 46 14.43 10.25 4.64
CA ILE A 46 14.84 9.01 3.97
C ILE A 46 14.47 9.11 2.49
N ALA A 47 15.32 8.60 1.60
CA ALA A 47 15.00 8.53 0.17
C ALA A 47 13.75 7.68 -0.07
N GLN A 48 12.71 8.32 -0.60
CA GLN A 48 11.48 7.67 -1.04
C GLN A 48 11.76 6.81 -2.29
N LEU A 49 11.24 5.59 -2.32
CA LEU A 49 11.40 4.68 -3.46
C LEU A 49 10.37 4.96 -4.55
N GLN A 50 9.11 5.18 -4.15
CA GLN A 50 8.01 5.46 -5.07
C GLN A 50 6.86 6.15 -4.33
N SER A 51 6.08 6.97 -5.03
CA SER A 51 4.77 7.45 -4.57
C SER A 51 3.73 7.30 -5.67
N GLY A 52 2.46 7.34 -5.28
CA GLY A 52 1.36 7.33 -6.23
C GLY A 52 0.00 7.30 -5.55
N PHE A 53 -0.99 7.76 -6.30
CA PHE A 53 -2.39 7.63 -5.94
C PHE A 53 -2.87 6.20 -6.23
N ILE A 54 -3.51 5.58 -5.22
CA ILE A 54 -3.95 4.19 -5.22
C ILE A 54 -5.29 4.09 -4.51
N PHE A 55 -6.19 3.25 -5.01
CA PHE A 55 -7.45 3.00 -4.36
C PHE A 55 -7.27 2.11 -3.13
N SER A 56 -7.76 2.57 -1.99
CA SER A 56 -7.76 1.83 -0.73
C SER A 56 -9.06 2.04 0.02
N TYR A 57 -9.41 1.11 0.88
CA TYR A 57 -10.67 1.19 1.61
C TYR A 57 -10.61 2.27 2.69
N ASP A 58 -11.62 3.12 2.74
CA ASP A 58 -11.85 4.06 3.82
C ASP A 58 -12.92 3.50 4.76
N ILE A 59 -12.55 3.24 6.01
CA ILE A 59 -13.46 2.68 7.01
C ILE A 59 -14.55 3.69 7.41
N GLN A 60 -14.22 5.00 7.43
CA GLN A 60 -15.16 6.03 7.86
C GLN A 60 -16.24 6.25 6.80
N LYS A 61 -15.85 6.28 5.52
CA LYS A 61 -16.76 6.43 4.38
C LYS A 61 -17.36 5.12 3.88
N GLN A 62 -16.81 3.98 4.33
CA GLN A 62 -17.18 2.63 3.92
C GLN A 62 -17.04 2.36 2.42
N GLU A 63 -16.09 3.01 1.75
CA GLU A 63 -15.89 2.92 0.31
C GLU A 63 -14.40 2.89 -0.07
N PHE A 64 -14.11 2.42 -1.27
CA PHE A 64 -12.78 2.55 -1.86
C PHE A 64 -12.60 3.95 -2.47
N GLU A 65 -11.60 4.67 -1.97
CA GLU A 65 -11.21 5.98 -2.44
C GLU A 65 -9.73 6.02 -2.80
N GLU A 66 -9.37 7.00 -3.64
CA GLU A 66 -7.99 7.22 -4.04
C GLU A 66 -7.23 7.93 -2.92
N LYS A 67 -6.15 7.31 -2.43
CA LYS A 67 -5.27 7.86 -1.38
C LYS A 67 -3.85 7.96 -1.89
N LEU A 68 -3.08 8.92 -1.36
CA LEU A 68 -1.67 9.05 -1.70
C LEU A 68 -0.84 8.11 -0.84
N PHE A 69 -0.12 7.19 -1.50
CA PHE A 69 0.80 6.29 -0.81
C PHE A 69 2.26 6.59 -1.18
N HIS A 70 3.14 6.37 -0.20
CA HIS A 70 4.58 6.50 -0.33
C HIS A 70 5.26 5.20 0.12
N ILE A 71 6.12 4.65 -0.72
CA ILE A 71 6.97 3.51 -0.40
C ILE A 71 8.34 4.05 0.01
N TYR A 72 8.75 3.70 1.23
CA TYR A 72 10.11 3.81 1.73
C TYR A 72 10.69 2.41 1.93
N PRO A 73 12.00 2.27 2.13
CA PRO A 73 12.57 0.98 2.53
C PRO A 73 11.84 0.42 3.76
N ASN A 74 11.23 -0.75 3.60
CA ASN A 74 10.48 -1.46 4.62
C ASN A 74 9.23 -0.76 5.23
N ILE A 75 8.76 0.35 4.66
CA ILE A 75 7.58 1.07 5.15
C ILE A 75 6.71 1.51 3.99
N LEU A 76 5.40 1.33 4.15
CA LEU A 76 4.39 2.00 3.36
C LEU A 76 3.74 3.09 4.22
N ILE A 77 3.68 4.31 3.72
CA ILE A 77 2.90 5.41 4.32
C ILE A 77 1.70 5.69 3.43
N CYS A 78 0.55 5.89 4.07
CA CYS A 78 -0.66 6.43 3.47
C CYS A 78 -0.90 7.83 4.03
N GLN A 79 -1.08 8.79 3.14
CA GLN A 79 -1.53 10.14 3.46
C GLN A 79 -2.99 10.29 3.05
N SER A 80 -3.83 10.62 4.02
CA SER A 80 -5.25 10.92 3.83
C SER A 80 -5.56 12.19 4.61
N ASP A 81 -5.86 13.27 3.89
CA ASP A 81 -6.02 14.62 4.43
C ASP A 81 -4.84 15.06 5.31
N LYS A 82 -5.07 15.24 6.62
CA LYS A 82 -4.08 15.63 7.63
C LYS A 82 -3.54 14.45 8.43
N THR A 83 -3.99 13.23 8.12
CA THR A 83 -3.63 12.02 8.85
C THR A 83 -2.64 11.21 8.04
N TYR A 84 -1.57 10.80 8.71
CA TYR A 84 -0.59 9.89 8.17
C TYR A 84 -0.72 8.55 8.87
N THR A 85 -0.82 7.48 8.09
CA THR A 85 -0.78 6.12 8.61
C THR A 85 0.34 5.35 7.95
N HIS A 86 0.84 4.32 8.62
CA HIS A 86 1.96 3.53 8.14
C HIS A 86 1.75 2.03 8.32
N LEU A 87 2.51 1.27 7.56
CA LEU A 87 2.61 -0.18 7.64
C LEU A 87 4.06 -0.62 7.48
N ILE A 88 4.55 -1.42 8.43
CA ILE A 88 5.89 -2.03 8.36
C ILE A 88 5.82 -3.28 7.48
N LEU A 89 6.48 -3.23 6.33
CA LEU A 89 6.33 -4.24 5.29
C LEU A 89 6.92 -5.60 5.67
N SER A 90 8.04 -5.63 6.41
CA SER A 90 8.69 -6.86 6.88
C SER A 90 7.79 -7.77 7.73
N ASN A 91 6.72 -7.21 8.31
CA ASN A 91 5.76 -7.95 9.12
C ASN A 91 4.55 -8.44 8.32
N CYS A 92 4.50 -8.15 7.02
CA CYS A 92 3.33 -8.36 6.19
C CYS A 92 3.56 -9.40 5.10
N THR A 93 2.52 -10.14 4.74
CA THR A 93 2.45 -10.93 3.52
C THR A 93 1.81 -10.11 2.40
N LEU A 94 2.11 -10.46 1.15
CA LEU A 94 1.60 -9.78 -0.03
C LEU A 94 0.87 -10.78 -0.93
N GLN A 95 -0.44 -10.64 -1.06
CA GLN A 95 -1.27 -11.45 -1.96
C GLN A 95 -1.69 -10.60 -3.16
N LYS A 96 -1.49 -11.10 -4.38
CA LYS A 96 -2.04 -10.46 -5.59
C LYS A 96 -3.55 -10.62 -5.64
N GLU A 97 -4.24 -9.62 -6.15
CA GLU A 97 -5.68 -9.65 -6.33
C GLU A 97 -6.07 -9.11 -7.71
N GLN A 98 -7.12 -9.69 -8.29
CA GLN A 98 -7.74 -9.21 -9.51
C GLN A 98 -9.25 -9.11 -9.29
N ILE A 99 -9.81 -7.97 -9.68
CA ILE A 99 -11.25 -7.75 -9.68
C ILE A 99 -11.69 -7.58 -11.12
N GLN A 100 -12.74 -8.31 -11.49
CA GLN A 100 -13.31 -8.27 -12.82
C GLN A 100 -14.84 -8.24 -12.69
N TYR A 101 -15.46 -7.32 -13.40
CA TYR A 101 -16.92 -7.24 -13.52
C TYR A 101 -17.26 -6.83 -14.95
N LYS A 102 -17.96 -7.71 -15.67
CA LYS A 102 -18.17 -7.58 -17.12
C LYS A 102 -16.82 -7.38 -17.84
N GLU A 103 -16.68 -6.31 -18.60
CA GLU A 103 -15.45 -5.97 -19.34
C GLU A 103 -14.44 -5.18 -18.50
N ALA A 104 -14.87 -4.63 -17.35
CA ALA A 104 -14.01 -3.86 -16.48
C ALA A 104 -13.13 -4.79 -15.64
N LYS A 105 -11.85 -4.44 -15.52
CA LYS A 105 -10.87 -5.16 -14.70
C LYS A 105 -9.95 -4.19 -13.98
N THR A 106 -9.60 -4.53 -12.74
CA THR A 106 -8.56 -3.84 -11.98
C THR A 106 -7.66 -4.86 -11.29
N TYR A 107 -6.45 -4.42 -11.01
CA TYR A 107 -5.39 -5.22 -10.39
C TYR A 107 -5.03 -4.58 -9.07
N GLY A 108 -4.72 -5.42 -8.09
CA GLY A 108 -4.38 -4.97 -6.76
C GLY A 108 -3.56 -5.98 -6.00
N PHE A 109 -3.34 -5.66 -4.74
CA PHE A 109 -2.82 -6.61 -3.78
C PHE A 109 -3.36 -6.31 -2.39
N ILE A 110 -3.44 -7.38 -1.60
CA ILE A 110 -3.82 -7.37 -0.20
C ILE A 110 -2.54 -7.53 0.60
N ILE A 111 -2.29 -6.59 1.51
CA ILE A 111 -1.17 -6.64 2.44
C ILE A 111 -1.70 -7.06 3.80
N SER A 112 -1.29 -8.22 4.29
CA SER A 112 -1.86 -8.81 5.50
C SER A 112 -0.80 -8.99 6.59
N ASN A 113 -1.20 -8.79 7.85
CA ASN A 113 -0.43 -9.16 9.02
C ASN A 113 -1.38 -9.58 10.16
N ASN A 114 -0.85 -9.84 11.35
CA ASN A 114 -1.65 -10.29 12.50
C ASN A 114 -2.69 -9.26 12.98
N PHE A 115 -2.61 -8.01 12.51
CA PHE A 115 -3.55 -6.94 12.87
C PHE A 115 -4.66 -6.74 11.83
N GLY A 116 -4.53 -7.31 10.63
CA GLY A 116 -5.52 -7.16 9.57
C GLY A 116 -4.91 -6.98 8.17
N ASN A 117 -5.68 -6.37 7.28
CA ASN A 117 -5.42 -6.21 5.86
C ASN A 117 -5.34 -4.74 5.45
N THR A 118 -4.57 -4.46 4.40
CA THR A 118 -4.64 -3.21 3.63
C THR A 118 -4.85 -3.59 2.17
N TYR A 119 -5.89 -3.04 1.57
CA TYR A 119 -6.29 -3.30 0.20
C TYR A 119 -5.78 -2.18 -0.70
N LEU A 120 -5.07 -2.54 -1.77
CA LEU A 120 -4.49 -1.58 -2.70
C LEU A 120 -4.83 -1.97 -4.14
N PHE A 121 -5.56 -1.10 -4.82
CA PHE A 121 -5.99 -1.30 -6.21
C PHE A 121 -5.53 -0.16 -7.11
N PHE A 122 -5.15 -0.51 -8.32
CA PHE A 122 -4.47 0.39 -9.24
C PHE A 122 -5.35 0.71 -10.44
N SER A 123 -5.38 1.98 -10.84
CA SER A 123 -5.99 2.42 -12.09
C SER A 123 -5.24 1.91 -13.32
N GLN A 124 -3.92 1.73 -13.19
CA GLN A 124 -3.05 1.33 -14.29
C GLN A 124 -2.28 0.05 -13.99
N PHE A 125 -2.28 -0.89 -14.94
CA PHE A 125 -1.55 -2.15 -14.81
C PHE A 125 -0.03 -1.94 -14.68
N ILE A 126 0.53 -0.92 -15.35
CA ILE A 126 1.96 -0.60 -15.26
C ILE A 126 2.34 -0.14 -13.84
N GLN A 127 1.49 0.68 -13.21
CA GLN A 127 1.68 1.13 -11.82
C GLN A 127 1.63 -0.08 -10.88
N TYR A 128 0.62 -0.94 -11.00
CA TYR A 128 0.52 -2.20 -10.26
C TYR A 128 1.80 -3.05 -10.38
N ARG A 129 2.32 -3.25 -11.60
CA ARG A 129 3.54 -4.06 -11.80
C ARG A 129 4.76 -3.49 -11.11
N ASN A 130 4.93 -2.17 -11.16
CA ASN A 130 6.06 -1.48 -10.53
C ASN A 130 5.96 -1.55 -9.00
N TRP A 131 4.77 -1.25 -8.47
CA TRP A 131 4.49 -1.36 -7.03
C TRP A 131 4.67 -2.77 -6.51
N TYR A 132 4.13 -3.78 -7.20
CA TYR A 132 4.28 -5.17 -6.80
C TYR A 132 5.75 -5.61 -6.72
N LYS A 133 6.58 -5.20 -7.70
CA LYS A 133 8.02 -5.51 -7.68
C LYS A 133 8.73 -4.93 -6.46
N LEU A 134 8.41 -3.69 -6.07
CA LEU A 134 8.99 -3.04 -4.89
C LEU A 134 8.47 -3.67 -3.59
N MET A 135 7.15 -3.78 -3.44
CA MET A 135 6.51 -4.29 -2.24
C MET A 135 6.94 -5.73 -1.93
N LYS A 136 7.09 -6.57 -2.97
CA LYS A 136 7.57 -7.94 -2.82
C LYS A 136 8.99 -8.01 -2.22
N GLN A 137 9.83 -7.00 -2.39
CA GLN A 137 11.19 -7.00 -1.83
C GLN A 137 11.21 -6.86 -0.30
N TYR A 138 10.20 -6.18 0.27
CA TYR A 138 10.14 -5.83 1.68
C TYR A 138 9.10 -6.61 2.47
N CYS A 139 7.97 -6.98 1.85
CA CYS A 139 7.02 -7.90 2.46
C CYS A 139 7.72 -9.23 2.75
N LYS A 140 7.29 -9.91 3.81
CA LYS A 140 7.80 -11.16 4.37
C LYS A 140 7.85 -12.26 3.29
N LEU A 141 8.88 -12.19 2.45
CA LEU A 141 9.45 -13.32 1.77
C LEU A 141 10.09 -14.15 2.89
N ASN A 142 9.98 -15.48 2.83
CA ASN A 142 10.85 -16.35 3.60
C ASN A 142 12.28 -15.77 3.53
N ASP A 143 12.82 -15.42 4.70
CA ASP A 143 14.17 -14.89 4.92
C ASP A 143 14.46 -13.37 4.69
N PHE A 144 13.58 -12.45 5.13
CA PHE A 144 13.92 -11.02 5.15
C PHE A 144 15.19 -10.70 5.96
N PHE A 145 15.34 -11.28 7.15
CA PHE A 145 16.51 -11.08 8.03
C PHE A 145 17.80 -11.73 7.48
N GLY A 146 17.70 -12.79 6.67
CA GLY A 146 18.86 -13.35 5.98
C GLY A 146 19.31 -12.51 4.78
N LYS A 147 18.39 -11.87 4.06
CA LYS A 147 18.69 -11.07 2.84
C LYS A 147 19.16 -9.64 3.10
N TYR A 148 18.72 -9.03 4.20
CA TYR A 148 19.03 -7.64 4.51
C TYR A 148 19.81 -7.53 5.81
N LYS A 149 20.86 -6.71 5.81
CA LYS A 149 21.50 -6.24 7.05
C LYS A 149 20.63 -5.11 7.60
N LEU A 150 20.07 -5.33 8.78
CA LEU A 150 19.42 -4.28 9.55
C LEU A 150 20.52 -3.44 10.19
N THR A 151 20.41 -2.13 10.05
CA THR A 151 21.29 -1.15 10.69
C THR A 151 20.50 -0.40 11.74
N ASP A 152 20.96 0.78 12.15
CA ASP A 152 20.38 1.55 13.24
C ASP A 152 18.86 1.67 13.10
N ARG A 153 18.21 1.55 14.25
CA ARG A 153 16.78 1.75 14.37
C ARG A 153 16.49 3.21 14.06
N MET A 154 16.04 3.49 12.84
CA MET A 154 15.67 4.85 12.45
C MET A 154 14.47 5.33 13.26
N LEU A 155 13.49 4.43 13.49
CA LEU A 155 12.27 4.69 14.26
C LEU A 155 11.76 3.40 14.94
N PRO A 156 10.85 3.46 15.93
CA PRO A 156 10.24 2.25 16.51
C PRO A 156 9.66 1.33 15.42
N GLY A 157 10.16 0.09 15.35
CA GLY A 157 9.77 -0.91 14.34
C GLY A 157 10.37 -0.72 12.94
N VAL A 158 11.14 0.35 12.73
CA VAL A 158 11.76 0.69 11.44
C VAL A 158 13.26 0.55 11.55
N TYR A 159 13.80 -0.20 10.61
CA TYR A 159 15.23 -0.41 10.47
C TYR A 159 15.64 0.08 9.11
N GLN A 160 16.79 0.76 9.05
CA GLN A 160 17.45 0.94 7.78
C GLN A 160 17.96 -0.43 7.31
N CYS A 161 17.59 -0.82 6.10
CA CYS A 161 17.91 -2.13 5.55
C CYS A 161 18.77 -1.99 4.30
N TYR A 162 19.90 -2.69 4.28
CA TYR A 162 20.77 -2.80 3.11
C TYR A 162 20.80 -4.24 2.65
N LYS A 163 20.70 -4.47 1.34
CA LYS A 163 20.84 -5.82 0.79
C LYS A 163 22.24 -6.32 1.15
N LYS A 164 22.35 -7.51 1.75
CA LYS A 164 23.67 -8.12 1.98
C LYS A 164 24.29 -8.37 0.61
N THR A 165 25.44 -7.74 0.35
CA THR A 165 26.29 -8.11 -0.78
C THR A 165 26.83 -9.50 -0.50
N VAL A 166 26.60 -10.42 -1.45
CA VAL A 166 27.21 -11.76 -1.43
C VAL A 166 28.68 -11.63 -1.73
#